data_AF-A0A2G6Y655-F1
#
_entry.id   AF-A0A2G6Y655-F1
#
_cell.length_a   1.000
_cell.length_b   1.000
_cell.length_c   1.000
_cell.angle_alpha   90.00
_cell.angle_beta   90.00
_cell.angle_gamma   90.00
#
_symmetry.space_group_name_H-M   'P 1'
#
loop_
_entity.id
_entity.type
_entity.pdbx_description
1 polymer ?
#
loop_
_entity_poly.entity_id
_entity_poly.type
_entity_poly.pdbx_seq_one_letter_code
_entity_poly.pdbx_strand_id
1 'polypeptide(L)'
;MIQTAKRSVGRLLSRLLRLLFLAVGLPAAFGHAAGLPEGFRWAPGPANALALSALEIEQQPGRLQPWPSASLLHNGAQPPTYWITAGMGIARLGIDDHPLATAWRVEATASGARLVHVPMADVKAPDVRVVQHSELLPMTCASGFTDDCTSIDGVLRIHTSFEGKKRTRTVGGGFYGTEGTIQQDVYTGTRTLTITHQPTGRSLQLTERLNDTPAYTAPQTAIRYLPSLRRVLLLGVVKDRGMPLAHCVVLPEAAATSTAAQR
;
A
#
# COMPACT_ATOMS: atom_id res chain seq x y z
N MET A 1 -26.90 51.07 62.77
CA MET A 1 -25.49 51.15 63.20
C MET A 1 -24.92 49.74 63.18
N ILE A 2 -23.80 49.54 62.48
CA ILE A 2 -22.76 48.50 62.69
C ILE A 2 -23.17 47.08 62.21
N GLN A 3 -22.73 46.64 61.02
CA GLN A 3 -21.50 45.81 60.77
C GLN A 3 -21.57 44.48 61.54
N THR A 4 -21.49 43.28 60.97
CA THR A 4 -20.43 42.70 60.14
C THR A 4 -20.72 41.20 59.99
N ALA A 5 -20.81 40.65 58.76
CA ALA A 5 -20.44 39.25 58.43
C ALA A 5 -20.87 38.88 56.99
N LYS A 6 -20.36 39.57 55.97
CA LYS A 6 -20.46 39.12 54.55
C LYS A 6 -19.14 39.26 53.78
N ARG A 7 -18.00 39.34 54.50
CA ARG A 7 -16.68 39.64 53.90
C ARG A 7 -15.71 38.45 53.80
N SER A 8 -16.09 37.24 54.19
CA SER A 8 -15.18 36.06 54.15
C SER A 8 -15.42 35.10 52.97
N VAL A 9 -16.56 35.14 52.28
CA VAL A 9 -16.84 34.18 51.17
C VAL A 9 -16.31 34.67 49.81
N GLY A 10 -16.28 35.98 49.58
CA GLY A 10 -15.86 36.55 48.29
C GLY A 10 -14.35 36.47 48.01
N ARG A 11 -13.51 36.36 49.04
CA ARG A 11 -12.04 36.28 48.86
C ARG A 11 -11.53 34.85 48.59
N LEU A 12 -12.29 33.82 48.96
CA LEU A 12 -11.97 32.43 48.63
C LEU A 12 -12.41 32.06 47.21
N LEU A 13 -13.57 32.53 46.74
CA LEU A 13 -13.97 32.31 45.34
C LEU A 13 -13.07 33.02 44.33
N SER A 14 -12.51 34.20 44.66
CA SER A 14 -11.60 34.93 43.77
C SER A 14 -10.22 34.27 43.62
N ARG A 15 -9.75 33.52 44.63
CA ARG A 15 -8.48 32.77 44.56
C ARG A 15 -8.63 31.43 43.82
N LEU A 16 -9.77 30.76 43.95
CA LEU A 16 -10.09 29.56 43.15
C LEU A 16 -10.32 29.90 41.67
N LEU A 17 -10.95 31.03 41.34
CA LEU A 17 -11.10 31.45 39.94
C LEU A 17 -9.77 31.88 39.29
N ARG A 18 -8.82 32.42 40.06
CA ARG A 18 -7.48 32.77 39.54
C ARG A 18 -6.57 31.55 39.34
N LEU A 19 -6.82 30.44 40.04
CA LEU A 19 -6.17 29.15 39.79
C LEU A 19 -6.81 28.40 38.60
N LEU A 20 -8.07 28.69 38.25
CA LEU A 20 -8.73 28.13 37.06
C LEU A 20 -8.46 28.89 35.75
N PHE A 21 -7.99 30.14 35.80
CA PHE A 21 -7.68 30.93 34.60
C PHE A 21 -6.18 31.08 34.27
N LEU A 22 -5.29 30.49 35.09
CA LEU A 22 -3.86 30.31 34.74
C LEU A 22 -3.58 29.00 34.00
N ALA A 23 -4.61 28.23 33.65
CA ALA A 23 -4.52 27.11 32.71
C ALA A 23 -4.74 27.53 31.24
N VAL A 24 -4.69 28.83 30.95
CA VAL A 24 -4.50 29.37 29.59
C VAL A 24 -3.01 29.68 29.44
N GLY A 25 -2.25 28.69 28.97
CA GLY A 25 -0.81 28.85 28.77
C GLY A 25 -0.09 27.54 28.46
N LEU A 26 -0.24 27.06 27.22
CA LEU A 26 0.63 26.10 26.54
C LEU A 26 1.04 24.80 27.28
N PRO A 27 0.60 23.64 26.77
CA PRO A 27 1.50 22.72 26.10
C PRO A 27 1.52 23.12 24.63
N ALA A 28 2.59 23.78 24.19
CA ALA A 28 3.64 23.09 23.45
C ALA A 28 3.02 22.24 22.34
N ALA A 29 2.92 22.88 21.17
CA ALA A 29 2.80 22.29 19.85
C ALA A 29 2.77 20.76 19.87
N PHE A 30 1.58 20.18 19.93
CA PHE A 30 1.39 18.86 19.35
C PHE A 30 1.83 19.00 17.91
N GLY A 31 3.00 18.43 17.64
CA GLY A 31 3.60 18.40 16.33
C GLY A 31 2.52 18.03 15.33
N HIS A 32 2.41 18.87 14.31
CA HIS A 32 1.70 18.64 13.07
C HIS A 32 1.37 17.17 12.93
N ALA A 33 0.08 16.83 12.92
CA ALA A 33 -0.39 15.61 12.32
C ALA A 33 0.28 15.56 10.95
N ALA A 34 1.39 14.82 10.86
CA ALA A 34 1.99 14.47 9.60
C ALA A 34 0.87 13.68 8.94
N GLY A 35 0.17 14.32 8.00
CA GLY A 35 -0.92 13.69 7.29
C GLY A 35 -0.41 12.34 6.85
N LEU A 36 -1.04 11.26 7.31
CA LEU A 36 -0.70 9.93 6.83
C LEU A 36 -0.75 10.02 5.30
N PRO A 37 0.23 9.45 4.58
CA PRO A 37 0.23 9.51 3.14
C PRO A 37 -1.12 9.05 2.62
N GLU A 38 -1.82 9.97 1.93
CA GLU A 38 -3.15 9.73 1.37
C GLU A 38 -3.14 8.56 0.37
N GLY A 39 -1.96 8.04 0.04
CA GLY A 39 -1.74 6.94 -0.87
C GLY A 39 -1.67 7.41 -2.30
N PHE A 40 -1.41 6.45 -3.20
CA PHE A 40 -1.55 6.74 -4.61
C PHE A 40 -3.03 6.91 -4.96
N ARG A 41 -3.32 7.98 -5.67
CA ARG A 41 -4.60 8.22 -6.34
C ARG A 41 -4.44 7.83 -7.80
N TRP A 42 -5.49 7.22 -8.34
CA TRP A 42 -5.59 7.01 -9.78
C TRP A 42 -6.07 8.29 -10.45
N ALA A 43 -5.40 8.65 -11.55
CA ALA A 43 -5.91 9.62 -12.50
C ALA A 43 -6.07 8.89 -13.85
N PRO A 44 -7.19 9.08 -14.57
CA PRO A 44 -7.32 8.54 -15.91
C PRO A 44 -6.18 9.07 -16.77
N GLY A 45 -5.39 8.16 -17.34
CA GLY A 45 -4.28 8.48 -18.22
C GLY A 45 -4.75 8.92 -19.61
N PRO A 46 -3.82 9.17 -20.55
CA PRO A 46 -4.17 9.43 -21.95
C PRO A 46 -4.96 8.27 -22.55
N ALA A 47 -5.64 8.49 -23.68
CA ALA A 47 -6.56 7.52 -24.30
C ALA A 47 -6.00 6.09 -24.52
N ASN A 48 -4.67 5.93 -24.54
CA ASN A 48 -3.97 4.65 -24.69
C ASN A 48 -3.44 4.05 -23.36
N ALA A 49 -3.88 4.55 -22.20
CA ALA A 49 -3.47 4.04 -20.90
C ALA A 49 -3.87 2.57 -20.68
N LEU A 50 -3.16 1.87 -19.81
CA LEU A 50 -3.61 0.55 -19.33
C LEU A 50 -4.89 0.73 -18.52
N ALA A 51 -5.87 -0.15 -18.77
CA ALA A 51 -7.13 -0.12 -18.06
C ALA A 51 -6.93 -0.57 -16.60
N LEU A 52 -7.55 0.17 -15.68
CA LEU A 52 -7.60 -0.15 -14.27
C LEU A 52 -9.06 -0.44 -13.89
N SER A 53 -9.32 -1.60 -13.33
CA SER A 53 -10.65 -2.03 -12.89
C SER A 53 -10.62 -2.43 -11.42
N ALA A 54 -11.77 -2.35 -10.74
CA ALA A 54 -11.90 -2.88 -9.39
C ALA A 54 -11.67 -4.41 -9.41
N LEU A 55 -10.95 -4.93 -8.42
CA LEU A 55 -10.76 -6.37 -8.28
C LEU A 55 -12.04 -7.00 -7.72
N GLU A 56 -12.57 -8.01 -8.41
CA GLU A 56 -13.71 -8.77 -7.92
C GLU A 56 -13.22 -9.72 -6.82
N ILE A 57 -13.76 -9.59 -5.61
CA ILE A 57 -13.34 -10.39 -4.46
C ILE A 57 -14.55 -11.11 -3.89
N GLU A 58 -14.48 -12.42 -3.85
CA GLU A 58 -15.44 -13.22 -3.11
C GLU A 58 -15.21 -13.04 -1.60
N GLN A 59 -16.11 -12.28 -1.00
CA GLN A 59 -16.08 -11.93 0.41
C GLN A 59 -16.51 -13.13 1.26
N GLN A 60 -15.74 -13.41 2.32
CA GLN A 60 -16.12 -14.34 3.36
C GLN A 60 -16.34 -13.56 4.66
N PRO A 61 -17.60 -13.46 5.16
CA PRO A 61 -17.89 -12.73 6.39
C PRO A 61 -17.02 -13.20 7.56
N GLY A 62 -16.45 -12.25 8.29
CA GLY A 62 -15.58 -12.54 9.45
C GLY A 62 -14.18 -13.04 9.10
N ARG A 63 -13.81 -13.16 7.82
CA ARG A 63 -12.45 -13.51 7.39
C ARG A 63 -11.63 -12.27 7.03
N LEU A 64 -10.30 -12.42 7.06
CA LEU A 64 -9.38 -11.38 6.61
C LEU A 64 -9.64 -11.03 5.14
N GLN A 65 -9.27 -9.81 4.75
CA GLN A 65 -9.35 -9.34 3.38
C GLN A 65 -7.98 -9.44 2.70
N PRO A 66 -7.91 -9.45 1.36
CA PRO A 66 -6.62 -9.41 0.65
C PRO A 66 -5.99 -8.02 0.79
N TRP A 67 -5.19 -7.84 1.84
CA TRP A 67 -4.46 -6.62 2.14
C TRP A 67 -3.10 -6.58 1.42
N PRO A 68 -2.39 -5.44 1.40
CA PRO A 68 -1.02 -5.38 0.89
C PRO A 68 -0.09 -6.48 1.44
N SER A 69 -0.27 -6.90 2.68
CA SER A 69 0.55 -7.96 3.30
C SER A 69 0.18 -9.38 2.86
N ALA A 70 -0.86 -9.57 2.06
CA ALA A 70 -1.30 -10.89 1.61
C ALA A 70 -0.21 -11.56 0.74
N SER A 71 0.06 -12.84 0.97
CA SER A 71 1.07 -13.56 0.20
C SER A 71 0.52 -13.97 -1.17
N LEU A 72 1.36 -13.93 -2.19
CA LEU A 72 1.10 -14.57 -3.47
C LEU A 72 1.70 -15.96 -3.47
N LEU A 73 0.92 -16.92 -3.95
CA LEU A 73 1.28 -18.32 -4.06
C LEU A 73 1.10 -18.76 -5.51
N HIS A 74 1.86 -19.79 -5.89
CA HIS A 74 1.63 -20.49 -7.14
C HIS A 74 2.09 -21.94 -7.05
N ASN A 75 1.65 -22.77 -7.99
CA ASN A 75 2.14 -24.12 -8.15
C ASN A 75 3.13 -24.24 -9.32
N GLY A 76 3.78 -25.40 -9.45
CA GLY A 76 4.72 -25.70 -10.53
C GLY A 76 4.09 -26.03 -11.88
N ALA A 77 2.76 -25.96 -12.02
CA ALA A 77 2.07 -26.28 -13.26
C ALA A 77 2.39 -25.28 -14.39
N GLN A 78 2.12 -25.68 -15.64
CA GLN A 78 2.21 -24.80 -16.80
C GLN A 78 0.90 -24.81 -17.61
N PRO A 79 0.13 -23.69 -17.64
CA PRO A 79 0.37 -22.45 -16.89
C PRO A 79 0.21 -22.65 -15.37
N PRO A 80 0.91 -21.85 -14.54
CA PRO A 80 0.76 -21.92 -13.10
C PRO A 80 -0.63 -21.43 -12.67
N THR A 81 -1.17 -22.06 -11.64
CA THR A 81 -2.31 -21.52 -10.89
C THR A 81 -1.78 -20.57 -9.82
N TYR A 82 -2.46 -19.43 -9.62
CA TYR A 82 -2.09 -18.44 -8.61
C TYR A 82 -3.14 -18.37 -7.51
N TRP A 83 -2.67 -18.12 -6.29
CA TRP A 83 -3.51 -17.83 -5.15
C TRP A 83 -3.03 -16.61 -4.37
N ILE A 84 -3.96 -15.92 -3.73
CA ILE A 84 -3.68 -14.91 -2.72
C ILE A 84 -4.11 -15.47 -1.37
N THR A 85 -3.31 -15.26 -0.33
CA THR A 85 -3.68 -15.65 1.04
C THR A 85 -3.39 -14.56 2.06
N ALA A 86 -4.27 -14.43 3.04
CA ALA A 86 -4.11 -13.53 4.17
C ALA A 86 -4.12 -14.34 5.47
N GLY A 87 -3.15 -14.08 6.34
CA GLY A 87 -3.04 -14.74 7.65
C GLY A 87 -2.55 -16.19 7.60
N MET A 88 -1.99 -16.66 6.48
CA MET A 88 -1.37 -17.98 6.40
C MET A 88 -0.13 -18.04 7.32
N GLY A 89 -0.08 -19.07 8.16
CA GLY A 89 1.04 -19.38 9.01
C GLY A 89 2.22 -19.97 8.23
N ILE A 90 3.34 -20.12 8.92
CA ILE A 90 4.56 -20.72 8.37
C ILE A 90 4.86 -21.96 9.18
N ALA A 91 4.34 -23.12 8.73
CA ALA A 91 4.45 -24.38 9.46
C ALA A 91 5.91 -24.78 9.78
N ARG A 92 6.84 -24.53 8.86
CA ARG A 92 8.29 -24.79 9.08
C ARG A 92 8.90 -23.97 10.22
N LEU A 93 8.25 -22.88 10.64
CA LEU A 93 8.66 -22.03 11.76
C LEU A 93 7.77 -22.26 13.00
N GLY A 94 6.85 -23.24 12.98
CA GLY A 94 5.88 -23.45 14.04
C GLY A 94 4.86 -22.31 14.19
N ILE A 95 4.63 -21.53 13.12
CA ILE A 95 3.67 -20.43 13.12
C ILE A 95 2.36 -20.95 12.55
N ASP A 96 1.32 -21.00 13.39
CA ASP A 96 -0.02 -21.40 13.00
C ASP A 96 -0.69 -20.34 12.11
N ASP A 97 -1.75 -20.76 11.41
CA ASP A 97 -2.60 -19.81 10.70
C ASP A 97 -3.30 -18.86 11.68
N HIS A 98 -3.48 -17.62 11.24
CA HIS A 98 -4.38 -16.72 11.93
C HIS A 98 -5.80 -17.33 11.97
N PRO A 99 -6.55 -17.20 13.08
CA PRO A 99 -7.91 -17.79 13.18
C PRO A 99 -8.88 -17.33 12.08
N LEU A 100 -8.63 -16.13 11.53
CA LEU A 100 -9.40 -15.53 10.45
C LEU A 100 -8.73 -15.66 9.06
N ALA A 101 -7.73 -16.54 8.93
CA ALA A 101 -7.03 -16.78 7.68
C ALA A 101 -7.97 -17.20 6.55
N THR A 102 -7.58 -16.85 5.33
CA THR A 102 -8.37 -17.12 4.13
C THR A 102 -7.48 -17.12 2.90
N ALA A 103 -7.96 -17.79 1.86
CA ALA A 103 -7.27 -17.94 0.61
C ALA A 103 -8.24 -17.78 -0.56
N TRP A 104 -7.69 -17.30 -1.68
CA TRP A 104 -8.42 -17.14 -2.92
C TRP A 104 -7.59 -17.62 -4.09
N ARG A 105 -8.20 -18.39 -5.00
CA ARG A 105 -7.66 -18.64 -6.34
C ARG A 105 -7.86 -17.38 -7.19
N VAL A 106 -6.85 -17.04 -7.99
CA VAL A 106 -6.94 -15.92 -8.94
C VAL A 106 -7.44 -16.44 -10.29
N GLU A 107 -8.55 -15.89 -10.75
CA GLU A 107 -9.13 -16.21 -12.07
C GLU A 107 -9.11 -14.97 -12.96
N ALA A 108 -8.66 -15.12 -14.21
CA ALA A 108 -8.70 -14.02 -15.16
C ALA A 108 -10.13 -13.78 -15.64
N THR A 109 -10.54 -12.50 -15.70
CA THR A 109 -11.81 -12.07 -16.30
C THR A 109 -11.52 -11.16 -17.49
N ALA A 110 -12.55 -10.82 -18.29
CA ALA A 110 -12.37 -9.91 -19.43
C ALA A 110 -11.90 -8.50 -19.01
N SER A 111 -12.38 -8.02 -17.87
CA SER A 111 -12.11 -6.68 -17.33
C SER A 111 -10.92 -6.65 -16.36
N GLY A 112 -10.47 -7.79 -15.85
CA GLY A 112 -9.48 -7.85 -14.79
C GLY A 112 -9.28 -9.27 -14.26
N ALA A 113 -9.49 -9.46 -12.96
CA ALA A 113 -9.41 -10.75 -12.30
C ALA A 113 -10.48 -10.86 -11.21
N ARG A 114 -10.80 -12.09 -10.83
CA ARG A 114 -11.65 -12.45 -9.71
C ARG A 114 -10.87 -13.29 -8.71
N LEU A 115 -10.99 -12.96 -7.44
CA LEU A 115 -10.52 -13.76 -6.32
C LEU A 115 -11.66 -14.66 -5.85
N VAL A 116 -11.54 -15.96 -6.13
CA VAL A 116 -12.53 -16.98 -5.75
C VAL A 116 -12.05 -17.68 -4.50
N HIS A 117 -12.89 -17.70 -3.45
CA HIS A 117 -12.51 -18.32 -2.18
C HIS A 117 -12.18 -19.80 -2.35
N VAL A 118 -11.13 -20.26 -1.68
CA VAL A 118 -10.73 -21.67 -1.63
C VAL A 118 -10.36 -22.08 -0.21
N PRO A 119 -10.51 -23.38 0.14
CA PRO A 119 -10.02 -23.90 1.41
C PRO A 119 -8.53 -23.62 1.64
N MET A 120 -8.13 -23.35 2.90
CA MET A 120 -6.73 -23.18 3.27
C MET A 120 -5.88 -24.44 3.00
N ALA A 121 -6.50 -25.63 2.95
CA ALA A 121 -5.83 -26.87 2.61
C ALA A 121 -5.26 -26.86 1.18
N ASP A 122 -5.98 -26.24 0.23
CA ASP A 122 -5.59 -26.18 -1.18
C ASP A 122 -4.30 -25.38 -1.36
N VAL A 123 -4.18 -24.27 -0.64
CA VAL A 123 -2.99 -23.40 -0.70
C VAL A 123 -1.81 -23.89 0.16
N LYS A 124 -2.04 -24.95 0.93
CA LYS A 124 -1.01 -25.67 1.71
C LYS A 124 -0.62 -27.00 1.08
N ALA A 125 -1.12 -27.30 -0.13
CA ALA A 125 -0.72 -28.48 -0.85
C ALA A 125 0.81 -28.48 -1.11
N PRO A 126 1.47 -29.66 -1.15
CA PRO A 126 2.94 -29.75 -1.21
C PRO A 126 3.58 -29.07 -2.44
N ASP A 127 2.85 -28.94 -3.54
CA ASP A 127 3.31 -28.33 -4.79
C ASP A 127 3.08 -26.80 -4.84
N VAL A 128 2.38 -26.25 -3.85
CA VAL A 128 2.11 -24.80 -3.73
C VAL A 128 3.24 -24.14 -2.94
N ARG A 129 3.78 -23.06 -3.51
CA ARG A 129 4.84 -22.28 -2.88
C ARG A 129 4.53 -20.80 -2.88
N VAL A 130 5.06 -20.12 -1.86
CA VAL A 130 5.03 -18.65 -1.77
C VAL A 130 5.97 -18.08 -2.82
N VAL A 131 5.43 -17.19 -3.66
CA VAL A 131 6.24 -16.42 -4.59
C VAL A 131 7.10 -15.46 -3.79
N GLN A 132 8.42 -15.58 -3.93
CA GLN A 132 9.33 -14.67 -3.26
C GLN A 132 9.36 -13.32 -3.96
N HIS A 133 9.51 -12.23 -3.21
CA HIS A 133 9.64 -10.89 -3.81
C HIS A 133 10.82 -10.78 -4.78
N SER A 134 11.89 -11.57 -4.57
CA SER A 134 13.05 -11.67 -5.47
C SER A 134 12.74 -12.36 -6.80
N GLU A 135 11.73 -13.23 -6.84
CA GLU A 135 11.25 -13.90 -8.06
C GLU A 135 10.31 -12.98 -8.87
N LEU A 136 9.95 -11.84 -8.28
CA LEU A 136 8.99 -10.88 -8.81
C LEU A 136 9.64 -9.58 -9.26
N LEU A 137 10.89 -9.55 -9.74
CA LEU A 137 11.33 -8.38 -10.54
C LEU A 137 10.23 -8.13 -11.59
N PRO A 138 9.56 -6.97 -11.61
CA PRO A 138 10.01 -5.60 -11.29
C PRO A 138 9.54 -5.02 -9.94
N MET A 139 8.91 -5.83 -9.09
CA MET A 139 8.27 -5.44 -7.83
C MET A 139 9.22 -4.79 -6.84
N THR A 140 10.45 -5.28 -6.72
CA THR A 140 11.45 -4.74 -5.79
C THR A 140 11.69 -3.24 -5.99
N CYS A 141 11.47 -2.70 -7.19
CA CYS A 141 11.82 -1.32 -7.51
C CYS A 141 10.65 -0.37 -7.22
N ALA A 142 9.45 -0.92 -7.01
CA ALA A 142 8.41 -0.18 -6.30
C ALA A 142 8.79 0.12 -4.83
N SER A 143 9.83 -0.52 -4.26
CA SER A 143 10.34 -0.15 -2.93
C SER A 143 11.15 1.12 -2.90
N GLY A 144 11.81 1.46 -4.02
CA GLY A 144 12.61 2.67 -4.13
C GLY A 144 11.74 3.92 -4.29
N PHE A 145 12.16 5.01 -3.64
CA PHE A 145 11.50 6.31 -3.75
C PHE A 145 11.58 6.85 -5.19
N THR A 146 12.69 6.58 -5.86
CA THR A 146 12.94 6.76 -7.30
C THR A 146 13.72 5.55 -7.81
N ASP A 147 13.10 4.73 -8.66
CA ASP A 147 13.70 3.47 -9.13
C ASP A 147 13.04 2.99 -10.43
N ASP A 148 13.62 2.00 -11.07
CA ASP A 148 13.16 1.49 -12.36
C ASP A 148 13.58 0.04 -12.58
N CYS A 149 12.60 -0.85 -12.75
CA CYS A 149 12.85 -2.25 -13.05
C CYS A 149 11.90 -2.84 -14.07
N THR A 150 12.41 -3.84 -14.77
CA THR A 150 11.65 -4.64 -15.74
C THR A 150 11.55 -6.08 -15.25
N SER A 151 10.44 -6.72 -15.60
CA SER A 151 10.19 -8.11 -15.28
C SER A 151 11.18 -9.04 -15.97
N ILE A 152 11.37 -10.23 -15.40
CA ILE A 152 12.30 -11.23 -15.94
C ILE A 152 11.93 -11.62 -17.38
N ASP A 153 10.64 -11.66 -17.70
CA ASP A 153 10.12 -11.92 -19.05
C ASP A 153 10.14 -10.69 -19.99
N GLY A 154 10.60 -9.53 -19.51
CA GLY A 154 10.70 -8.30 -20.29
C GLY A 154 9.38 -7.60 -20.59
N VAL A 155 8.24 -8.09 -20.09
CA VAL A 155 6.90 -7.63 -20.48
C VAL A 155 6.43 -6.42 -19.66
N LEU A 156 6.77 -6.37 -18.38
CA LEU A 156 6.27 -5.36 -17.44
C LEU A 156 7.44 -4.52 -16.89
N ARG A 157 7.33 -3.20 -16.96
CA ARG A 157 8.26 -2.27 -16.30
C ARG A 157 7.54 -1.48 -15.22
N ILE A 158 8.15 -1.37 -14.05
CA ILE A 158 7.69 -0.51 -12.97
C ILE A 158 8.73 0.58 -12.76
N HIS A 159 8.27 1.82 -12.78
CA HIS A 159 9.08 3.00 -12.55
C HIS A 159 8.46 3.88 -11.48
N THR A 160 9.27 4.33 -10.52
CA THR A 160 8.88 5.34 -9.54
C THR A 160 9.69 6.61 -9.74
N SER A 161 9.02 7.76 -9.70
CA SER A 161 9.66 9.08 -9.77
C SER A 161 9.11 10.00 -8.68
N PHE A 162 9.89 11.03 -8.33
CA PHE A 162 9.48 12.05 -7.37
C PHE A 162 9.86 13.43 -7.87
N GLU A 163 8.89 14.33 -7.81
CA GLU A 163 9.05 15.75 -8.08
C GLU A 163 8.70 16.54 -6.82
N GLY A 164 9.68 17.24 -6.24
CA GLY A 164 9.45 18.02 -5.03
C GLY A 164 10.72 18.35 -4.27
N LYS A 165 10.55 18.62 -2.97
CA LYS A 165 11.62 19.00 -2.07
C LYS A 165 11.82 17.94 -1.00
N LYS A 166 13.08 17.72 -0.64
CA LYS A 166 13.53 16.91 0.49
C LYS A 166 13.99 17.86 1.60
N ARG A 167 13.58 17.58 2.83
CA ARG A 167 14.11 18.24 4.04
C ARG A 167 14.49 17.17 5.05
N THR A 168 15.61 17.38 5.73
CA THR A 168 16.01 16.52 6.85
C THR A 168 15.58 17.17 8.15
N ARG A 169 14.97 16.40 9.05
CA ARG A 169 14.60 16.84 10.40
C ARG A 169 15.09 15.84 11.43
N THR A 170 15.42 16.35 12.61
CA THR A 170 15.74 15.53 13.78
C THR A 170 14.43 15.07 14.43
N VAL A 171 14.24 13.75 14.57
CA VAL A 171 13.10 13.14 15.27
C VAL A 171 13.58 12.22 16.39
N GLY A 172 12.70 11.83 17.31
CA GLY A 172 13.00 10.81 18.32
C GLY A 172 13.30 9.45 17.66
N GLY A 173 14.35 8.77 18.13
CA GLY A 173 14.78 7.45 17.66
C GLY A 173 14.06 6.30 18.37
N GLY A 174 14.12 5.09 17.80
CA GLY A 174 13.48 3.89 18.34
C GLY A 174 12.01 3.74 17.93
N PHE A 175 11.42 2.58 18.21
CA PHE A 175 10.04 2.24 17.81
C PHE A 175 8.99 3.23 18.38
N TYR A 176 9.25 3.75 19.57
CA TYR A 176 8.40 4.73 20.26
C TYR A 176 8.96 6.16 20.27
N GLY A 177 10.11 6.41 19.62
CA GLY A 177 10.72 7.74 19.58
C GLY A 177 11.47 8.17 20.85
N THR A 178 11.78 7.25 21.77
CA THR A 178 12.42 7.53 23.06
C THR A 178 13.93 7.23 23.11
N GLU A 179 14.49 6.59 22.09
CA GLU A 179 15.87 6.09 22.06
C GLU A 179 16.82 7.09 21.39
N GLY A 180 16.85 8.33 21.91
CA GLY A 180 17.69 9.41 21.39
C GLY A 180 17.07 10.09 20.17
N THR A 181 17.91 10.66 19.30
CA THR A 181 17.46 11.34 18.08
C THR A 181 18.07 10.74 16.83
N ILE A 182 17.27 10.70 15.76
CA ILE A 182 17.70 10.26 14.44
C ILE A 182 17.39 11.35 13.41
N GLN A 183 18.20 11.40 12.36
CA GLN A 183 17.88 12.20 11.19
C GLN A 183 16.85 11.45 10.34
N GLN A 184 15.72 12.09 10.07
CA GLN A 184 14.68 11.58 9.20
C GLN A 184 14.49 12.53 8.03
N ASP A 185 14.57 11.98 6.83
CA ASP A 185 14.21 12.69 5.61
C ASP A 185 12.69 12.70 5.42
N VAL A 186 12.15 13.89 5.15
CA VAL A 186 10.75 14.11 4.81
C VAL A 186 10.65 14.78 3.44
N TYR A 187 9.56 14.47 2.75
CA TYR A 187 9.34 14.81 1.35
C TYR A 187 8.03 15.58 1.20
N THR A 188 8.10 16.66 0.44
CA THR A 188 6.93 17.46 0.04
C THR A 188 6.95 17.61 -1.47
N GLY A 189 5.91 17.10 -2.13
CA GLY A 189 5.88 17.00 -3.59
C GLY A 189 4.91 15.94 -4.11
N THR A 190 5.21 15.39 -5.28
CA THR A 190 4.44 14.33 -5.93
C THR A 190 5.34 13.15 -6.22
N ARG A 191 4.96 11.97 -5.76
CA ARG A 191 5.55 10.69 -6.17
C ARG A 191 4.65 10.04 -7.22
N THR A 192 5.22 9.53 -8.29
CA THR A 192 4.51 8.87 -9.38
C THR A 192 4.98 7.43 -9.48
N LEU A 193 4.05 6.48 -9.51
CA LEU A 193 4.27 5.07 -9.82
C LEU A 193 3.72 4.81 -11.22
N THR A 194 4.57 4.30 -12.10
CA THR A 194 4.22 3.98 -13.48
C THR A 194 4.37 2.48 -13.71
N ILE A 195 3.33 1.83 -14.23
CA ILE A 195 3.33 0.44 -14.66
C ILE A 195 3.20 0.43 -16.17
N THR A 196 4.21 -0.06 -16.88
CA THR A 196 4.28 -0.04 -18.34
C THR A 196 4.31 -1.45 -18.91
N HIS A 197 3.41 -1.72 -19.85
CA HIS A 197 3.51 -2.89 -20.72
C HIS A 197 4.51 -2.60 -21.83
N GLN A 198 5.72 -3.15 -21.71
CA GLN A 198 6.85 -2.87 -22.60
C GLN A 198 6.52 -3.11 -24.09
N PRO A 199 5.90 -4.24 -24.49
CA PRO A 199 5.67 -4.51 -25.91
C PRO A 199 4.79 -3.47 -26.62
N THR A 200 3.85 -2.85 -25.91
CA THR A 200 2.91 -1.89 -26.51
C THR A 200 3.18 -0.44 -26.09
N GLY A 201 4.14 -0.20 -25.19
CA GLY A 201 4.39 1.12 -24.58
C GLY A 201 3.22 1.69 -23.76
N ARG A 202 2.17 0.91 -23.50
CA ARG A 202 0.98 1.38 -22.77
C ARG A 202 1.30 1.41 -21.29
N SER A 203 0.89 2.47 -20.60
CA SER A 203 1.19 2.64 -19.18
C SER A 203 -0.04 3.01 -18.33
N LEU A 204 -0.01 2.59 -17.08
CA LEU A 204 -0.81 3.12 -15.99
C LEU A 204 0.06 4.04 -15.15
N GLN A 205 -0.43 5.22 -14.78
CA GLN A 205 0.23 6.12 -13.83
C GLN A 205 -0.65 6.32 -12.61
N LEU A 206 -0.03 6.25 -11.44
CA LEU A 206 -0.65 6.49 -10.15
C LEU A 206 0.18 7.55 -9.43
N THR A 207 -0.47 8.52 -8.79
CA THR A 207 0.23 9.66 -8.14
C THR A 207 -0.10 9.75 -6.67
N GLU A 208 0.91 9.93 -5.83
CA GLU A 208 0.80 10.17 -4.40
C GLU A 208 1.30 11.59 -4.09
N ARG A 209 0.48 12.39 -3.40
CA ARG A 209 0.90 13.71 -2.90
C ARG A 209 1.51 13.54 -1.52
N LEU A 210 2.70 14.09 -1.35
CA LEU A 210 3.47 14.03 -0.11
C LEU A 210 3.53 15.41 0.51
N ASN A 211 3.34 15.48 1.83
CA ASN A 211 3.42 16.71 2.61
C ASN A 211 4.15 16.42 3.93
N ASP A 212 5.43 16.78 4.00
CA ASP A 212 6.34 16.46 5.11
C ASP A 212 6.27 14.97 5.50
N THR A 213 6.13 14.11 4.49
CA THR A 213 5.93 12.67 4.66
C THR A 213 7.30 11.96 4.64
N PRO A 214 7.60 11.04 5.58
CA PRO A 214 8.81 10.22 5.49
C PRO A 214 8.74 9.31 4.25
N ALA A 215 9.89 8.90 3.70
CA ALA A 215 9.98 8.04 2.50
C ALA A 215 9.43 6.60 2.66
N TYR A 216 8.58 6.33 3.64
CA TYR A 216 8.05 5.00 3.89
C TYR A 216 6.71 4.79 3.18
N THR A 217 6.76 4.60 1.86
CA THR A 217 5.67 3.91 1.16
C THR A 217 6.30 2.77 0.36
N ALA A 218 5.92 1.54 0.72
CA ALA A 218 6.43 0.28 0.16
C ALA A 218 5.39 -0.36 -0.78
N PRO A 219 5.02 0.27 -1.92
CA PRO A 219 4.03 -0.28 -2.82
C PRO A 219 4.46 -1.62 -3.44
N GLN A 220 5.73 -2.03 -3.30
CA GLN A 220 6.18 -3.36 -3.71
C GLN A 220 5.41 -4.47 -3.02
N THR A 221 5.00 -4.30 -1.76
CA THR A 221 4.22 -5.34 -1.11
C THR A 221 2.79 -5.35 -1.63
N ALA A 222 2.32 -4.33 -2.34
CA ALA A 222 0.94 -4.21 -2.79
C ALA A 222 0.70 -4.58 -4.27
N ILE A 223 1.74 -4.73 -5.09
CA ILE A 223 1.59 -5.06 -6.53
C ILE A 223 1.84 -6.58 -6.74
N ARG A 224 1.09 -7.26 -7.62
CA ARG A 224 1.28 -8.68 -7.95
C ARG A 224 1.28 -8.86 -9.45
N TYR A 225 2.41 -9.27 -10.03
CA TYR A 225 2.48 -9.58 -11.45
C TYR A 225 2.20 -11.08 -11.69
N LEU A 226 1.24 -11.36 -12.57
CA LEU A 226 0.79 -12.72 -12.91
C LEU A 226 0.99 -12.95 -14.43
N PRO A 227 2.20 -13.33 -14.88
CA PRO A 227 2.54 -13.42 -16.30
C PRO A 227 1.60 -14.30 -17.11
N SER A 228 1.32 -15.53 -16.65
CA SER A 228 0.49 -16.48 -17.40
C SER A 228 -0.97 -16.04 -17.52
N LEU A 229 -1.44 -15.19 -16.60
CA LEU A 229 -2.76 -14.58 -16.67
C LEU A 229 -2.76 -13.21 -17.36
N ARG A 230 -1.58 -12.64 -17.64
CA ARG A 230 -1.40 -11.28 -18.17
C ARG A 230 -2.17 -10.25 -17.34
N ARG A 231 -2.02 -10.35 -16.02
CA ARG A 231 -2.65 -9.45 -15.04
C ARG A 231 -1.61 -8.85 -14.10
N VAL A 232 -1.91 -7.64 -13.63
CA VAL A 232 -1.26 -7.05 -12.46
C VAL A 232 -2.34 -6.74 -11.43
N LEU A 233 -2.24 -7.32 -10.24
CA LEU A 233 -3.14 -6.98 -9.13
C LEU A 233 -2.51 -5.86 -8.29
N LEU A 234 -3.32 -4.92 -7.84
CA LEU A 234 -2.93 -3.83 -6.95
C LEU A 234 -3.75 -3.94 -5.67
N LEU A 235 -3.17 -4.54 -4.63
CA LEU A 235 -3.79 -4.77 -3.33
C LEU A 235 -3.43 -3.63 -2.38
N GLY A 236 -4.14 -2.50 -2.47
CA GLY A 236 -3.95 -1.36 -1.57
C GLY A 236 -2.87 -0.35 -2.00
N VAL A 237 -2.44 -0.39 -3.26
CA VAL A 237 -1.63 0.69 -3.86
C VAL A 237 -2.48 1.96 -3.97
N VAL A 238 -3.68 1.81 -4.55
CA VAL A 238 -4.66 2.89 -4.66
C VAL A 238 -5.42 2.99 -3.35
N LYS A 239 -5.60 4.20 -2.84
CA LYS A 239 -6.40 4.46 -1.64
C LYS A 239 -7.55 5.40 -1.96
N ASP A 240 -8.70 5.18 -1.32
CA ASP A 240 -9.80 6.14 -1.25
C ASP A 240 -10.02 6.55 0.21
N ARG A 241 -9.89 7.85 0.50
CA ARG A 241 -9.95 8.42 1.86
C ARG A 241 -9.08 7.65 2.88
N GLY A 242 -7.90 7.22 2.46
CA GLY A 242 -6.95 6.46 3.28
C GLY A 242 -7.22 4.94 3.35
N MET A 243 -8.34 4.46 2.83
CA MET A 243 -8.67 3.03 2.78
C MET A 243 -8.02 2.37 1.57
N PRO A 244 -7.26 1.26 1.74
CA PRO A 244 -6.65 0.54 0.63
C PRO A 244 -7.72 -0.11 -0.24
N LEU A 245 -7.62 0.08 -1.55
CA LEU A 245 -8.50 -0.52 -2.55
C LEU A 245 -7.77 -1.60 -3.34
N ALA A 246 -8.51 -2.63 -3.74
CA ALA A 246 -8.02 -3.70 -4.59
C ALA A 246 -8.42 -3.47 -6.05
N HIS A 247 -7.43 -3.47 -6.95
CA HIS A 247 -7.64 -3.27 -8.38
C HIS A 247 -6.90 -4.31 -9.23
N CYS A 248 -7.27 -4.37 -10.50
CA CYS A 248 -6.62 -5.19 -11.50
C CYS A 248 -6.29 -4.37 -12.76
N VAL A 249 -5.15 -4.69 -13.36
CA VAL A 249 -4.71 -4.18 -14.65
C VAL A 249 -4.62 -5.35 -15.63
N VAL A 250 -5.27 -5.20 -16.78
CA VAL A 250 -5.18 -6.15 -17.89
C VAL A 250 -4.03 -5.76 -18.81
N LEU A 251 -3.08 -6.67 -19.04
CA LEU A 251 -1.99 -6.45 -19.97
C LEU A 251 -2.43 -6.83 -21.40
N PRO A 252 -2.19 -5.98 -22.42
CA PRO A 252 -2.55 -6.25 -23.81
C PRO A 252 -1.85 -7.49 -24.38
N GLU A 253 -2.39 -8.04 -25.48
CA GLU A 253 -1.66 -9.07 -26.23
C GLU A 253 -0.49 -8.37 -26.91
N ALA A 254 0.69 -9.00 -26.93
CA ALA A 254 1.70 -8.57 -27.88
C ALA A 254 1.10 -8.79 -29.27
N ALA A 255 0.91 -7.72 -30.05
CA ALA A 255 0.59 -7.90 -31.46
C ALA A 255 1.73 -8.74 -32.05
N ALA A 256 1.41 -9.92 -32.57
CA ALA A 256 2.37 -10.71 -33.32
C ALA A 256 2.94 -9.76 -34.39
N THR A 257 4.23 -9.48 -34.30
CA THR A 257 4.94 -8.69 -35.31
C THR A 257 4.67 -9.41 -36.62
N SER A 258 3.83 -8.83 -37.48
CA SER A 258 3.58 -9.39 -38.80
C SER A 258 4.88 -9.27 -39.57
N THR A 259 5.68 -10.33 -39.56
CA THR A 259 6.73 -10.56 -40.56
C THR A 259 6.03 -10.80 -41.89
N ALA A 260 5.54 -9.72 -42.48
CA ALA A 260 4.96 -9.67 -43.82
C ALA A 260 5.48 -8.39 -44.49
N ALA A 261 6.80 -8.29 -44.61
CA ALA A 261 7.46 -7.37 -45.53
C ALA A 261 8.89 -7.86 -45.76
N GLN A 262 9.06 -8.72 -46.78
CA GLN A 262 10.21 -8.80 -47.70
C GLN A 262 10.18 -10.15 -48.44
N ARG A 263 9.40 -10.18 -49.53
CA ARG A 263 9.77 -10.86 -50.77
C ARG A 263 9.52 -9.89 -51.91
#